data_AF-B1N5T2-F1
#
_entry.id   AF-B1N5T2-F1
#
_cell.length_a   1.000
_cell.length_b   1.000
_cell.length_c   1.000
_cell.angle_alpha   90.00
_cell.angle_beta   90.00
_cell.angle_gamma   90.00
#
_symmetry.space_group_name_H-M   'P 1'
#
loop_
_entity.id
_entity.type
_entity.pdbx_description
1 polymer ?
#
loop_
_entity_poly.entity_id
_entity_poly.type
_entity_poly.pdbx_seq_one_letter_code
_entity_poly.pdbx_strand_id
1 'polypeptide(L)'
;MIFLFLLITTSFGFFKVPGCEENPDGEFSESDFDFVPDLSTLSFTIGLVIMIGTILSVIPQYVKLIRTRDSSGLSPFYLLIQFINQVTTVANACITNATYIHSCVYIGFSQCFPVLVSWTQIMLLAMVYLPQIFFYLLFYPNKKEFILFKLPLICLPIVIIISIICLGTVPLLEFTDGECGDITGGFAFVYGIIAAVCVIIQWSPQIYMTFRRKVCKFLNFNII
;
A
#
# COMPACT_ATOMS: atom_id res chain seq x y z
N MET A 1 7.38 20.56 13.26
CA MET A 1 8.63 19.80 12.98
C MET A 1 9.16 19.09 14.21
N ILE A 2 9.40 19.76 15.35
CA ILE A 2 9.92 19.14 16.58
C ILE A 2 9.00 18.04 17.14
N PHE A 3 7.68 18.23 17.11
CA PHE A 3 6.71 17.22 17.56
C PHE A 3 6.66 15.97 16.66
N LEU A 4 6.86 16.17 15.34
CA LEU A 4 6.96 15.07 14.37
C LEU A 4 8.27 14.31 14.57
N PHE A 5 9.37 15.02 14.82
CA PHE A 5 10.67 14.43 15.10
C PHE A 5 10.69 13.69 16.44
N LEU A 6 10.03 14.20 17.48
CA LEU A 6 9.87 13.54 18.79
C LEU A 6 8.97 12.30 18.72
N LEU A 7 7.90 12.34 17.93
CA LEU A 7 7.08 11.16 17.62
C LEU A 7 7.90 10.11 16.88
N ILE A 8 8.70 10.53 15.90
CA ILE A 8 9.60 9.65 15.15
C ILE A 8 10.63 9.00 16.10
N THR A 9 11.31 9.77 16.96
CA THR A 9 12.31 9.25 17.92
C THR A 9 11.72 8.38 19.03
N THR A 10 10.46 8.59 19.43
CA THR A 10 9.78 7.72 20.41
C THR A 10 9.17 6.47 19.78
N SER A 11 8.91 6.48 18.46
CA SER A 11 8.39 5.31 17.72
C SER A 11 9.49 4.31 17.36
N PHE A 12 10.74 4.78 17.18
CA PHE A 12 11.89 3.93 16.86
C PHE A 12 12.20 2.85 17.91
N GLY A 13 11.69 2.95 19.14
CA GLY A 13 11.87 1.92 20.18
C GLY A 13 10.63 1.10 20.52
N PHE A 14 9.49 1.35 19.88
CA PHE A 14 8.20 0.73 20.25
C PHE A 14 7.64 -0.22 19.20
N PHE A 15 7.91 0.01 17.92
CA PHE A 15 7.39 -0.84 16.85
C PHE A 15 8.43 -1.88 16.43
N LYS A 16 8.32 -3.10 16.98
CA LYS A 16 9.05 -4.27 16.51
C LYS A 16 8.31 -4.94 15.36
N VAL A 17 9.08 -5.40 14.38
CA VAL A 17 8.54 -6.18 13.26
C VAL A 17 7.95 -7.49 13.81
N PRO A 18 6.72 -7.88 13.45
CA PRO A 18 6.00 -8.95 14.13
C PRO A 18 6.70 -10.32 14.07
N GLY A 19 7.48 -10.61 13.03
CA GLY A 19 8.28 -11.86 12.99
C GLY A 19 9.55 -11.84 13.85
N CYS A 20 9.85 -10.73 14.52
CA CYS A 20 11.04 -10.55 15.37
C CYS A 20 10.70 -10.47 16.86
N GLU A 21 9.42 -10.35 17.23
CA GLU A 21 8.98 -10.37 18.63
C GLU A 21 9.05 -11.78 19.22
N GLU A 22 8.93 -12.82 18.38
CA GLU A 22 8.94 -14.23 18.78
C GLU A 22 10.33 -14.89 18.69
N ASN A 23 11.35 -14.20 18.14
CA ASN A 23 12.74 -14.69 18.02
C ASN A 23 13.75 -13.56 18.38
N PRO A 24 14.06 -13.37 19.68
CA PRO A 24 14.84 -12.24 20.17
C PRO A 24 16.36 -12.33 19.91
N ASP A 25 16.86 -13.47 19.43
CA ASP A 25 18.27 -13.77 19.24
C ASP A 25 18.78 -13.48 17.81
N GLY A 26 17.90 -13.34 16.82
CA GLY A 26 18.25 -12.91 15.46
C GLY A 26 19.23 -13.83 14.71
N GLU A 27 19.61 -14.96 15.31
CA GLU A 27 20.41 -16.01 14.70
C GLU A 27 19.44 -16.97 14.00
N PHE A 28 19.28 -16.80 12.69
CA PHE A 28 18.57 -17.77 11.84
C PHE A 28 19.41 -19.05 11.74
N SER A 29 19.29 -19.91 12.76
CA SER A 29 19.81 -21.27 12.74
C SER A 29 19.08 -22.10 11.69
N GLU A 30 19.83 -22.88 10.91
CA GLU A 30 19.37 -23.74 9.82
C GLU A 30 18.32 -24.80 10.26
N SER A 31 18.09 -24.95 11.57
CA SER A 31 17.08 -25.84 12.18
C SER A 31 15.75 -25.19 12.55
N ASP A 32 15.60 -23.86 12.45
CA ASP A 32 14.42 -23.10 12.89
C ASP A 32 13.60 -22.49 11.74
N PHE A 33 13.70 -23.05 10.53
CA PHE A 33 12.89 -22.65 9.37
C PHE A 33 11.39 -22.98 9.49
N ASP A 34 10.82 -23.00 10.69
CA ASP A 34 9.44 -23.38 10.98
C ASP A 34 8.62 -22.23 11.59
N PHE A 35 9.00 -20.97 11.30
CA PHE A 35 8.21 -19.80 11.70
C PHE A 35 7.15 -19.44 10.65
N VAL A 36 6.24 -20.38 10.40
CA VAL A 36 4.97 -20.09 9.73
C VAL A 36 3.92 -20.24 10.82
N PRO A 37 3.37 -19.15 11.38
CA PRO A 37 2.32 -19.27 12.38
C PRO A 37 1.16 -20.08 11.76
N ASP A 38 0.68 -21.08 12.50
CA ASP A 38 -0.47 -21.89 12.10
C ASP A 38 -1.69 -20.98 11.96
N LEU A 39 -1.94 -20.53 10.73
CA LEU A 39 -3.03 -19.62 10.46
C LEU A 39 -4.34 -20.41 10.44
N SER A 40 -5.29 -20.00 11.28
CA SER A 40 -6.61 -20.63 11.28
C SER A 40 -7.20 -20.65 9.87
N THR A 41 -7.79 -21.78 9.47
CA THR A 41 -8.40 -21.94 8.13
C THR A 41 -9.42 -20.84 7.83
N LEU A 42 -10.06 -20.30 8.87
CA LEU A 42 -11.00 -19.19 8.78
C LEU A 42 -10.31 -17.88 8.36
N SER A 43 -9.19 -17.50 8.99
CA SER A 43 -8.45 -16.28 8.64
C SER A 43 -7.93 -16.33 7.21
N PHE A 44 -7.39 -17.48 6.80
CA PHE A 44 -6.94 -17.70 5.42
C PHE A 44 -8.08 -17.59 4.41
N THR A 45 -9.22 -18.24 4.68
CA THR A 45 -10.38 -18.21 3.80
C THR A 45 -10.95 -16.80 3.66
N ILE A 46 -11.07 -16.06 4.76
CA ILE A 46 -11.52 -14.66 4.74
C ILE A 46 -10.55 -13.81 3.93
N GLY A 47 -9.24 -13.95 4.14
CA GLY A 47 -8.22 -13.24 3.37
C GLY A 47 -8.34 -13.48 1.87
N LEU A 48 -8.53 -14.74 1.45
CA LEU A 48 -8.75 -15.07 0.03
C LEU A 48 -10.02 -14.46 -0.55
N VAL A 49 -11.14 -14.51 0.19
CA VAL A 49 -12.41 -13.92 -0.24
C VAL A 49 -12.26 -12.40 -0.44
N ILE A 50 -11.59 -11.72 0.50
CA ILE A 50 -11.31 -10.29 0.39
C ILE A 50 -10.40 -10.01 -0.81
N MET A 51 -9.34 -10.78 -1.00
CA MET A 51 -8.44 -10.62 -2.14
C MET A 51 -9.19 -10.74 -3.47
N ILE A 52 -9.99 -11.77 -3.66
CA ILE A 52 -10.80 -11.96 -4.88
C ILE A 52 -11.82 -10.82 -5.03
N GLY A 53 -12.52 -10.47 -3.95
CA GLY A 53 -13.52 -9.39 -3.94
C GLY A 53 -12.94 -8.03 -4.30
N THR A 54 -11.74 -7.72 -3.81
CA THR A 54 -11.04 -6.46 -4.15
C THR A 54 -10.66 -6.41 -5.62
N ILE A 55 -10.10 -7.47 -6.19
CA ILE A 55 -9.77 -7.54 -7.63
C ILE A 55 -11.03 -7.34 -8.48
N LEU A 56 -12.10 -8.09 -8.19
CA LEU A 56 -13.37 -7.99 -8.92
C LEU A 56 -13.97 -6.58 -8.85
N SER A 57 -13.78 -5.86 -7.74
CA SER A 57 -14.24 -4.47 -7.56
C SER A 57 -13.47 -3.46 -8.43
N VAL A 58 -12.21 -3.75 -8.79
CA VAL A 58 -11.40 -2.84 -9.61
C VAL A 58 -11.67 -3.02 -11.11
N ILE A 59 -12.00 -4.23 -11.54
CA ILE A 59 -12.34 -4.54 -12.95
C ILE A 59 -13.34 -3.54 -13.57
N PRO A 60 -14.54 -3.27 -12.99
CA PRO A 60 -15.50 -2.36 -13.60
C PRO A 60 -14.96 -0.93 -13.72
N GLN A 61 -14.10 -0.50 -12.80
CA GLN A 61 -13.46 0.81 -12.83
C GLN A 61 -12.51 0.92 -14.03
N TYR A 62 -11.69 -0.12 -14.24
CA TYR A 62 -10.77 -0.20 -15.38
C TYR A 62 -11.51 -0.30 -16.71
N VAL A 63 -12.56 -1.12 -16.78
CA VAL A 63 -13.39 -1.28 -17.98
C VAL A 63 -14.07 0.05 -18.34
N LYS A 64 -14.61 0.78 -17.36
CA LYS A 64 -15.22 2.10 -17.59
C LYS A 64 -14.19 3.09 -18.12
N LEU A 65 -13.00 3.15 -17.52
CA LEU A 65 -11.91 4.04 -17.97
C LEU A 65 -11.51 3.77 -19.42
N ILE A 66 -11.31 2.50 -19.78
CA ILE A 66 -10.88 2.09 -21.12
C ILE A 66 -11.99 2.31 -22.16
N ARG A 67 -13.26 2.04 -21.81
CA ARG A 67 -14.39 2.19 -22.75
C ARG A 67 -14.75 3.66 -23.00
N THR A 68 -14.80 4.46 -21.95
CA THR A 68 -15.24 5.86 -22.06
C THR A 68 -14.16 6.73 -22.70
N ARG A 69 -12.87 6.39 -22.52
CA ARG A 69 -11.72 7.18 -23.01
C ARG A 69 -11.81 8.68 -22.67
N ASP A 70 -12.49 8.98 -21.57
CA ASP A 70 -12.65 10.31 -21.04
C ASP A 70 -12.47 10.23 -19.52
N SER A 71 -11.51 11.01 -19.04
CA SER A 71 -11.10 11.09 -17.64
C SER A 71 -11.63 12.35 -16.95
N SER A 72 -12.57 13.10 -17.57
CA SER A 72 -13.03 14.41 -17.07
C SER A 72 -13.70 14.38 -15.69
N GLY A 73 -14.18 13.23 -15.24
CA GLY A 73 -14.80 13.05 -13.91
C GLY A 73 -13.89 12.45 -12.84
N LEU A 74 -12.57 12.38 -13.06
CA LEU A 74 -11.61 11.95 -12.04
C LEU A 74 -10.75 13.12 -11.58
N SER A 75 -10.62 13.29 -10.26
CA SER A 75 -9.71 14.28 -9.70
C SER A 75 -8.26 13.79 -9.73
N PRO A 76 -7.33 14.53 -10.35
CA PRO A 76 -5.92 14.14 -10.40
C PRO A 76 -5.24 14.19 -9.03
N PHE A 77 -5.71 15.04 -8.12
CA PHE A 77 -5.21 15.08 -6.74
C PHE A 77 -5.49 13.77 -6.01
N TYR A 78 -6.68 13.20 -6.22
CA TYR A 78 -7.01 11.89 -5.65
C TYR A 78 -6.08 10.81 -6.18
N LEU A 79 -5.78 10.81 -7.49
CA LEU A 79 -4.87 9.85 -8.11
C LEU A 79 -3.42 10.00 -7.60
N LEU A 80 -2.95 11.22 -7.39
CA LEU A 80 -1.61 11.46 -6.82
C LEU A 80 -1.51 10.97 -5.36
N ILE A 81 -2.51 11.26 -4.53
CA ILE A 81 -2.56 10.76 -3.15
C ILE A 81 -2.69 9.24 -3.16
N GLN A 82 -3.47 8.66 -4.08
CA GLN A 82 -3.57 7.21 -4.28
C GLN A 82 -2.22 6.59 -4.60
N PHE A 83 -1.44 7.23 -5.46
CA PHE A 83 -0.09 6.76 -5.78
C PHE A 83 0.80 6.71 -4.54
N ILE A 84 0.87 7.81 -3.78
CA ILE A 84 1.67 7.89 -2.56
C ILE A 84 1.22 6.81 -1.55
N ASN A 85 -0.09 6.67 -1.35
CA ASN A 85 -0.66 5.66 -0.46
C ASN A 85 -0.23 4.23 -0.84
N GLN A 86 -0.33 3.87 -2.11
CA GLN A 86 0.03 2.53 -2.57
C GLN A 86 1.52 2.25 -2.36
N VAL A 87 2.38 3.21 -2.67
CA VAL A 87 3.84 3.06 -2.48
C VAL A 87 4.19 2.90 -1.00
N THR A 88 3.64 3.73 -0.11
CA THR A 88 3.94 3.63 1.33
C THR A 88 3.32 2.37 1.94
N THR A 89 2.15 1.95 1.47
CA THR A 89 1.54 0.69 1.92
C THR A 89 2.38 -0.52 1.51
N VAL A 90 2.89 -0.52 0.28
CA VAL A 90 3.83 -1.55 -0.23
C VAL A 90 5.11 -1.55 0.59
N ALA A 91 5.74 -0.39 0.83
CA ALA A 91 6.96 -0.29 1.62
C ALA A 91 6.77 -0.81 3.06
N ASN A 92 5.69 -0.39 3.73
CA ASN A 92 5.31 -0.90 5.04
C ASN A 92 5.10 -2.42 5.03
N ALA A 93 4.37 -2.94 4.04
CA ALA A 93 4.07 -4.36 3.93
C ALA A 93 5.33 -5.20 3.66
N CYS A 94 6.28 -4.72 2.86
CA CYS A 94 7.56 -5.41 2.66
C CYS A 94 8.35 -5.52 3.97
N ILE A 95 8.56 -4.40 4.67
CA ILE A 95 9.33 -4.42 5.93
C ILE A 95 8.65 -5.30 6.97
N THR A 96 7.33 -5.15 7.14
CA THR A 96 6.57 -5.90 8.17
C THR A 96 6.57 -7.40 7.92
N ASN A 97 6.68 -7.83 6.65
CA ASN A 97 6.66 -9.24 6.26
C ASN A 97 8.03 -9.78 5.83
N ALA A 98 9.12 -9.03 6.01
CA ALA A 98 10.45 -9.39 5.51
C ALA A 98 10.91 -10.76 6.02
N THR A 99 10.77 -11.02 7.32
CA THR A 99 11.15 -12.28 7.97
C THR A 99 10.36 -13.49 7.45
N TYR A 100 9.06 -13.31 7.19
CA TYR A 100 8.24 -14.35 6.58
C TYR A 100 8.69 -14.61 5.13
N ILE A 101 8.92 -13.56 4.33
CA ILE A 101 9.38 -13.68 2.95
C ILE A 101 10.71 -14.42 2.88
N HIS A 102 11.66 -14.10 3.76
CA HIS A 102 12.95 -14.78 3.82
C HIS A 102 12.81 -16.27 4.16
N SER A 103 12.00 -16.59 5.18
CA SER A 103 11.70 -17.99 5.56
C SER A 103 11.04 -18.78 4.43
N CYS A 104 10.20 -18.13 3.61
CA CYS A 104 9.50 -18.78 2.51
C CYS A 104 10.38 -19.27 1.36
N VAL A 105 11.61 -18.76 1.24
CA VAL A 105 12.59 -19.25 0.26
C VAL A 105 12.99 -20.70 0.54
N TYR A 106 12.96 -21.11 1.80
CA TYR A 106 13.42 -22.43 2.25
C TYR A 106 12.29 -23.46 2.38
N ILE A 107 11.12 -23.04 2.89
CA ILE A 107 9.96 -23.91 3.15
C ILE A 107 9.15 -24.20 1.87
N GLY A 108 9.18 -23.27 0.92
CA GLY A 108 8.46 -23.37 -0.36
C GLY A 108 7.09 -22.70 -0.37
N PHE A 109 6.60 -22.43 -1.59
CA PHE A 109 5.45 -21.54 -1.82
C PHE A 109 4.13 -22.01 -1.20
N SER A 110 3.86 -23.32 -1.18
CA SER A 110 2.56 -23.86 -0.78
C SER A 110 2.24 -23.70 0.71
N GLN A 111 3.25 -23.79 1.57
CA GLN A 111 3.10 -23.63 3.03
C GLN A 111 3.19 -22.16 3.44
N CYS A 112 3.90 -21.35 2.66
CA CYS A 112 4.09 -19.92 2.92
C CYS A 112 2.88 -19.05 2.49
N PHE A 113 2.22 -19.43 1.40
CA PHE A 113 1.15 -18.62 0.81
C PHE A 113 0.07 -18.17 1.81
N PRO A 114 -0.39 -19.01 2.77
CA PRO A 114 -1.37 -18.60 3.78
C PRO A 114 -0.97 -17.39 4.62
N VAL A 115 0.30 -17.26 4.99
CA VAL A 115 0.80 -16.14 5.81
C VAL A 115 1.02 -14.89 4.93
N LEU A 116 1.42 -15.08 3.67
CA LEU A 116 1.65 -13.98 2.72
C LEU A 116 0.40 -13.56 1.92
N VAL A 117 -0.82 -14.02 2.25
CA VAL A 117 -2.03 -13.63 1.50
C VAL A 117 -2.23 -12.12 1.48
N SER A 118 -2.16 -11.48 2.65
CA SER A 118 -2.37 -10.02 2.78
C SER A 118 -1.29 -9.22 2.04
N TRP A 119 -0.04 -9.67 2.11
CA TRP A 119 1.07 -9.06 1.37
C TRP A 119 0.85 -9.18 -0.13
N THR A 120 0.50 -10.38 -0.61
CA THR A 120 0.19 -10.65 -2.03
C THR A 120 -0.96 -9.77 -2.52
N GLN A 121 -2.02 -9.61 -1.72
CA GLN A 121 -3.14 -8.74 -2.04
C GLN A 121 -2.70 -7.28 -2.22
N ILE A 122 -1.87 -6.76 -1.31
CA ILE A 122 -1.36 -5.37 -1.38
C ILE A 122 -0.55 -5.17 -2.67
N MET A 123 0.36 -6.09 -2.99
CA MET A 123 1.18 -6.00 -4.20
C MET A 123 0.32 -6.00 -5.47
N LEU A 124 -0.67 -6.89 -5.53
CA LEU A 124 -1.57 -6.97 -6.66
C LEU A 124 -2.39 -5.69 -6.83
N LEU A 125 -2.90 -5.11 -5.74
CA LEU A 125 -3.62 -3.84 -5.80
C LEU A 125 -2.71 -2.70 -6.25
N ALA A 126 -1.47 -2.64 -5.76
CA ALA A 126 -0.50 -1.65 -6.21
C ALA A 126 -0.24 -1.76 -7.72
N MET A 127 -0.08 -2.97 -8.26
CA MET A 127 0.09 -3.19 -9.71
C MET A 127 -1.09 -2.68 -10.54
N VAL A 128 -2.31 -2.76 -10.01
CA VAL A 128 -3.51 -2.29 -10.72
C VAL A 128 -3.72 -0.78 -10.54
N TYR A 129 -3.49 -0.23 -9.35
CA TYR A 129 -3.77 1.16 -9.04
C TYR A 129 -2.68 2.13 -9.52
N LEU A 130 -1.40 1.78 -9.46
CA LEU A 130 -0.31 2.69 -9.87
C LEU A 130 -0.41 3.13 -11.35
N PRO A 131 -0.73 2.25 -12.32
CA PRO A 131 -0.88 2.66 -13.72
C PRO A 131 -2.10 3.56 -13.98
N GLN A 132 -3.05 3.68 -13.05
CA GLN A 132 -4.26 4.48 -13.28
C GLN A 132 -3.97 5.95 -13.57
N ILE A 133 -2.95 6.53 -12.93
CA ILE A 133 -2.56 7.93 -13.19
C ILE A 133 -2.02 8.10 -14.62
N PHE A 134 -1.35 7.08 -15.17
CA PHE A 134 -0.89 7.09 -16.54
C PHE A 134 -2.06 7.01 -17.52
N PHE A 135 -3.03 6.10 -17.29
CA PHE A 135 -4.24 6.03 -18.09
C PHE A 135 -5.08 7.32 -18.00
N TYR A 136 -5.14 7.95 -16.83
CA TYR A 136 -5.79 9.24 -16.65
C TYR A 136 -5.19 10.30 -17.58
N LEU A 137 -3.85 10.47 -17.57
CA LEU A 137 -3.15 11.43 -18.42
C LEU A 137 -3.29 11.12 -19.92
N LEU A 138 -3.35 9.83 -20.28
CA LEU A 138 -3.51 9.40 -21.67
C LEU A 138 -4.90 9.75 -22.23
N PHE A 139 -5.95 9.50 -21.46
CA PHE A 139 -7.35 9.69 -21.87
C PHE A 139 -7.94 11.05 -21.48
N TYR A 140 -7.15 11.98 -20.95
CA TYR A 140 -7.65 13.30 -20.57
C TYR A 140 -7.92 14.17 -21.82
N PRO A 141 -9.17 14.61 -22.07
CA PRO A 141 -9.52 15.31 -23.31
C PRO A 141 -8.98 16.75 -23.34
N ASN A 142 -8.99 17.47 -22.22
CA ASN A 142 -8.77 18.91 -22.17
C ASN A 142 -7.35 19.30 -21.73
N LYS A 143 -6.33 18.97 -22.53
CA LYS A 143 -4.90 19.20 -22.21
C LYS A 143 -4.48 20.67 -21.96
N LYS A 144 -5.40 21.62 -22.13
CA LYS A 144 -5.19 23.06 -21.87
C LYS A 144 -5.37 23.42 -20.40
N GLU A 145 -6.13 22.64 -19.64
CA GLU A 145 -6.39 22.88 -18.22
C GLU A 145 -5.12 22.69 -17.38
N PHE A 146 -4.67 23.77 -16.73
CA PHE A 146 -3.43 23.73 -15.97
C PHE A 146 -3.55 22.79 -14.76
N ILE A 147 -4.59 22.99 -13.94
CA ILE A 147 -4.77 22.25 -12.68
C ILE A 147 -5.05 20.77 -12.94
N LEU A 148 -5.84 20.44 -13.97
CA LEU A 148 -6.30 19.07 -14.18
C LEU A 148 -5.35 18.22 -15.04
N PHE A 149 -4.56 18.84 -15.92
CA PHE A 149 -3.65 18.12 -16.82
C PHE A 149 -2.17 18.46 -16.58
N LYS A 150 -1.80 19.75 -16.60
CA LYS A 150 -0.39 20.15 -16.49
C LYS A 150 0.21 19.88 -15.11
N LEU A 151 -0.54 20.13 -14.05
CA LEU A 151 -0.11 19.89 -12.68
C LEU A 151 0.22 18.42 -12.43
N PRO A 152 -0.69 17.43 -12.66
CA PRO A 152 -0.34 16.03 -12.46
C PRO A 152 0.79 15.57 -13.40
N LEU A 153 0.90 16.10 -14.61
CA LEU A 153 2.00 15.79 -15.53
C LEU A 153 3.37 16.24 -14.96
N ILE A 154 3.44 17.41 -14.32
CA ILE A 154 4.66 17.93 -13.68
C ILE A 154 4.94 17.21 -12.35
N CYS A 155 3.91 16.91 -11.57
CA CYS A 155 4.05 16.22 -10.28
C CYS A 155 4.39 14.74 -10.44
N LEU A 156 3.95 14.07 -11.52
CA LEU A 156 4.16 12.65 -11.75
C LEU A 156 5.64 12.22 -11.64
N PRO A 157 6.61 12.82 -12.37
CA PRO A 157 8.01 12.41 -12.26
C PRO A 157 8.57 12.62 -10.85
N ILE A 158 8.15 13.69 -10.17
CA ILE A 158 8.56 13.96 -8.78
C ILE A 158 8.06 12.84 -7.86
N VAL A 159 6.78 12.47 -7.99
CA VAL A 159 6.18 11.38 -7.19
C VAL A 159 6.83 10.03 -7.52
N ILE A 160 7.15 9.75 -8.79
CA ILE A 160 7.86 8.53 -9.18
C ILE A 160 9.25 8.48 -8.54
N ILE A 161 10.03 9.57 -8.60
CA ILE A 161 11.36 9.64 -7.99
C ILE A 161 11.28 9.42 -6.47
N ILE A 162 10.37 10.11 -5.78
CA ILE A 162 10.13 9.92 -4.35
C ILE A 162 9.77 8.46 -4.06
N SER A 163 8.98 7.83 -4.94
CA SER A 163 8.53 6.45 -4.75
C SER A 163 9.65 5.44 -4.95
N ILE A 164 10.55 5.67 -5.91
CA ILE A 164 11.77 4.87 -6.08
C ILE A 164 12.65 5.01 -4.84
N ILE A 165 12.77 6.21 -4.28
CA ILE A 165 13.52 6.43 -3.03
C ILE A 165 12.86 5.67 -1.87
N CYS A 166 11.55 5.79 -1.69
CA CYS A 166 10.81 5.10 -0.62
C CYS A 166 10.84 3.58 -0.72
N LEU A 167 10.83 3.03 -1.94
CA LEU A 167 10.96 1.58 -2.12
C LEU A 167 12.42 1.13 -2.04
N GLY A 168 13.36 1.95 -2.47
CA GLY A 168 14.80 1.67 -2.37
C GLY A 168 15.35 1.72 -0.95
N THR A 169 14.71 2.48 -0.05
CA THR A 169 15.06 2.47 1.38
C THR A 169 14.73 1.15 2.06
N VAL A 170 13.76 0.37 1.57
CA VAL A 170 13.38 -0.93 2.16
C VAL A 170 14.56 -1.93 2.14
N PRO A 171 15.09 -2.34 0.99
CA PRO A 171 16.22 -3.27 0.97
C PRO A 171 17.47 -2.65 1.61
N LEU A 172 17.69 -1.34 1.46
CA LEU A 172 18.83 -0.68 2.10
C LEU A 172 18.80 -0.84 3.62
N LEU A 173 17.63 -0.62 4.25
CA LEU A 173 17.46 -0.79 5.69
C LEU A 173 17.63 -2.25 6.12
N GLU A 174 17.05 -3.18 5.36
CA GLU A 174 17.23 -4.63 5.59
C GLU A 174 18.71 -5.04 5.52
N PHE A 175 19.50 -4.47 4.61
CA PHE A 175 20.94 -4.74 4.52
C PHE A 175 21.78 -4.08 5.62
N THR A 176 21.41 -2.89 6.09
CA THR A 176 22.23 -2.13 7.07
C THR A 176 21.90 -2.43 8.52
N ASP A 177 20.60 -2.53 8.84
CA ASP A 177 20.07 -2.67 10.21
C ASP A 177 19.52 -4.08 10.46
N GLY A 178 19.29 -4.86 9.40
CA GLY A 178 18.67 -6.17 9.46
C GLY A 178 17.14 -6.10 9.39
N GLU A 179 16.52 -7.26 9.17
CA GLU A 179 15.04 -7.41 9.12
C GLU A 179 14.39 -7.09 10.47
N CYS A 180 15.12 -7.33 11.57
CA CYS A 180 14.67 -7.12 12.94
C CYS A 180 15.26 -5.88 13.62
N GLY A 181 15.92 -5.02 12.85
CA GLY A 181 16.51 -3.80 13.38
C GLY A 181 15.45 -2.77 13.83
N ASP A 182 15.75 -2.06 14.92
CA ASP A 182 14.86 -1.05 15.50
C ASP A 182 14.61 0.13 14.52
N ILE A 183 15.61 0.47 13.69
CA ILE A 183 15.49 1.52 12.67
C ILE A 183 14.56 1.04 11.55
N THR A 184 14.74 -0.19 11.08
CA THR A 184 13.87 -0.84 10.08
C THR A 184 12.41 -0.84 10.55
N GLY A 185 12.14 -1.26 11.79
CA GLY A 185 10.81 -1.21 12.39
C GLY A 185 10.23 0.20 12.47
N GLY A 186 11.03 1.19 12.88
CA GLY A 186 10.60 2.59 12.91
C GLY A 186 10.19 3.14 11.53
N PHE A 187 10.89 2.77 10.46
CA PHE A 187 10.51 3.15 9.10
C PHE A 187 9.20 2.50 8.65
N ALA A 188 8.97 1.23 8.99
CA ALA A 188 7.68 0.57 8.74
C ALA A 188 6.54 1.37 9.37
N PHE A 189 6.68 1.74 10.65
CA PHE A 189 5.68 2.55 11.34
C PHE A 189 5.40 3.89 10.67
N VAL A 190 6.46 4.60 10.23
CA VAL A 190 6.31 5.87 9.49
C VAL A 190 5.56 5.67 8.18
N TYR A 191 5.90 4.64 7.39
CA TYR A 191 5.17 4.33 6.17
C TYR A 191 3.70 3.96 6.44
N GLY A 192 3.44 3.23 7.53
CA GLY A 192 2.09 2.92 8.00
C GLY A 192 1.28 4.17 8.34
N ILE A 193 1.87 5.14 9.05
CA ILE A 193 1.21 6.43 9.34
C ILE A 193 0.89 7.18 8.06
N ILE A 194 1.85 7.29 7.14
CA ILE A 194 1.63 8.02 5.88
C ILE A 194 0.50 7.37 5.09
N ALA A 195 0.49 6.04 4.97
CA ALA A 195 -0.59 5.30 4.33
C ALA A 195 -1.94 5.57 4.99
N ALA A 196 -2.02 5.48 6.33
CA ALA A 196 -3.25 5.72 7.08
C ALA A 196 -3.79 7.14 6.87
N VAL A 197 -2.92 8.16 6.91
CA VAL A 197 -3.30 9.56 6.65
C VAL A 197 -3.83 9.72 5.22
N CYS A 198 -3.17 9.11 4.23
CA CYS A 198 -3.63 9.17 2.85
C CYS A 198 -5.01 8.53 2.67
N VAL A 199 -5.24 7.35 3.27
CA VAL A 199 -6.56 6.68 3.24
C VAL A 199 -7.64 7.57 3.84
N ILE A 200 -7.37 8.20 4.99
CA ILE A 200 -8.33 9.11 5.63
C ILE A 200 -8.68 10.25 4.68
N ILE A 201 -7.69 10.90 4.06
CA ILE A 201 -7.93 12.01 3.12
C ILE A 201 -8.75 11.52 1.90
N GLN A 202 -8.46 10.33 1.39
CA GLN A 202 -9.15 9.75 0.24
C GLN A 202 -10.60 9.39 0.52
N TRP A 203 -10.88 8.82 1.70
CA TRP A 203 -12.21 8.28 2.02
C TRP A 203 -13.10 9.33 2.67
N SER A 204 -12.54 10.39 3.27
CA SER A 204 -13.29 11.48 3.91
C SER A 204 -14.37 12.11 3.01
N PRO A 205 -14.11 12.47 1.74
CA PRO A 205 -15.15 13.02 0.87
C PRO A 205 -16.32 12.06 0.63
N GLN A 206 -16.04 10.76 0.49
CA GLN A 206 -17.07 9.74 0.23
C GLN A 206 -17.95 9.53 1.47
N ILE A 207 -17.33 9.48 2.65
CA ILE A 207 -18.02 9.37 3.94
C ILE A 207 -18.91 10.60 4.15
N TYR A 208 -18.37 11.81 3.97
CA TYR A 208 -19.10 13.07 4.12
C TYR A 208 -20.31 13.15 3.17
N MET A 209 -20.12 12.81 1.89
CA MET A 209 -21.19 12.86 0.89
C MET A 209 -22.30 11.85 1.20
N THR A 210 -21.95 10.69 1.76
CA THR A 210 -22.92 9.67 2.19
C THR A 210 -23.78 10.19 3.34
N PHE A 211 -23.17 10.78 4.37
CA PHE A 211 -23.90 11.39 5.49
C PHE A 211 -24.79 12.55 5.06
N ARG A 212 -24.30 13.42 4.16
CA ARG A 212 -25.05 14.59 3.70
C ARG A 212 -26.26 14.21 2.85
N ARG A 213 -26.14 13.18 2.01
CA ARG A 213 -27.21 12.84 1.05
C ARG A 213 -28.31 11.97 1.65
N LYS A 214 -28.12 11.31 2.80
CA LYS A 214 -29.11 10.39 3.44
C LYS A 214 -29.74 9.35 2.49
N VAL A 215 -29.13 9.09 1.33
CA VAL A 215 -29.57 8.10 0.36
C VAL A 215 -28.37 7.20 0.08
N CYS A 216 -28.50 5.90 0.39
CA CYS A 216 -27.56 4.84 -0.01
C CYS A 216 -27.67 4.55 -1.52
N LYS A 217 -27.54 5.56 -2.38
CA LYS A 217 -27.45 5.41 -3.84
C LYS A 217 -26.01 5.49 -4.35
N PHE A 218 -25.04 5.43 -3.44
CA PHE A 218 -23.66 5.82 -3.70
C PHE A 218 -22.65 4.67 -3.55
N LEU A 219 -22.96 3.53 -4.17
CA LEU A 219 -21.95 2.58 -4.66
C LEU A 219 -21.97 2.58 -6.19
N ASN A 220 -22.10 3.76 -6.80
CA ASN A 220 -21.98 3.91 -8.24
C ASN A 220 -21.04 5.08 -8.55
N PHE A 221 -20.02 4.75 -9.32
CA PHE A 221 -18.81 5.50 -9.62
C PHE A 221 -19.11 6.74 -10.47
N ASN A 222 -19.72 7.78 -9.89
CA ASN A 222 -19.97 9.08 -10.52
C ASN A 222 -20.02 10.18 -9.44
N ILE A 223 -18.87 10.57 -8.88
CA ILE A 223 -18.71 11.91 -8.30
C ILE A 223 -17.85 12.70 -9.28
N ILE A 224 -18.55 13.56 -10.03
CA ILE A 224 -18.20 14.90 -10.53
C ILE A 224 -16.71 15.15 -10.78
#